data_AF-A0A969L0T8-F1
#
_entry.id   AF-A0A969L0T8-F1
#
_cell.length_a   1.000
_cell.length_b   1.000
_cell.length_c   1.000
_cell.angle_alpha   90.00
_cell.angle_beta   90.00
_cell.angle_gamma   90.00
#
_symmetry.space_group_name_H-M   'P 1'
#
loop_
_entity.id
_entity.type
_entity.pdbx_description
1 polymer ?
#
loop_
_entity_poly.entity_id
_entity_poly.type
_entity_poly.pdbx_seq_one_letter_code
_entity_poly.pdbx_strand_id
1 'polypeptide(L)'
;IVIHPGAIALSRRYPPERLQRCRSACAAVWNPSHFTGTTPEQELVTSICQDMNAASHSLVGCLSLGELTALLDLAPLLISNNTGPVHIAAAVGTPVVDLYALTNPQHTPWEVPNRVLFHDVPCRICYKSICPEGHYHCLRLVEPETVVEAALELLQQGQHGYCVGATVAIATSPKLLNTSSQSLLKVV
;
A
#
# COMPACT_ATOMS: atom_id res chain seq x y z
N ILE A 1 -3.49 9.61 -1.90
CA ILE A 1 -2.59 8.52 -2.39
C ILE A 1 -3.30 7.73 -3.48
N VAL A 2 -2.56 6.99 -4.30
CA VAL A 2 -3.13 6.07 -5.31
C VAL A 2 -2.89 4.63 -4.86
N ILE A 3 -3.91 3.78 -5.01
CA ILE A 3 -3.86 2.35 -4.70
C ILE A 3 -4.26 1.58 -5.96
N HIS A 4 -3.42 0.64 -6.40
CA HIS A 4 -3.72 -0.24 -7.53
C HIS A 4 -3.63 -1.71 -7.10
N PRO A 5 -4.78 -2.32 -6.69
CA PRO A 5 -4.82 -3.68 -6.17
C PRO A 5 -4.82 -4.76 -7.27
N GLY A 6 -4.92 -4.35 -8.53
CA GLY A 6 -5.01 -5.21 -9.69
C GLY A 6 -3.72 -5.95 -10.03
N ALA A 7 -3.88 -7.05 -10.76
CA ALA A 7 -2.83 -7.77 -11.47
C ALA A 7 -3.47 -8.86 -12.33
N ILE A 8 -3.03 -9.04 -13.57
CA ILE A 8 -3.57 -10.10 -14.45
C ILE A 8 -3.31 -11.49 -13.84
N ALA A 9 -2.12 -11.70 -13.27
CA ALA A 9 -1.77 -12.93 -12.56
C ALA A 9 -2.30 -12.90 -11.13
N LEU A 10 -3.21 -13.82 -10.79
CA LEU A 10 -3.77 -13.99 -9.44
C LEU A 10 -2.68 -14.25 -8.38
N SER A 11 -1.62 -14.98 -8.75
CA SER A 11 -0.45 -15.22 -7.90
C SER A 11 0.31 -13.96 -7.49
N ARG A 12 0.08 -12.85 -8.19
CA ARG A 12 0.73 -11.56 -7.96
C ARG A 12 -0.21 -10.54 -7.31
N ARG A 13 -1.40 -10.95 -6.88
CA ARG A 13 -2.32 -10.09 -6.14
C ARG A 13 -2.07 -10.22 -4.65
N TYR A 14 -1.79 -9.11 -4.00
CA TYR A 14 -1.86 -9.03 -2.55
C TYR A 14 -3.31 -9.26 -2.09
N PRO A 15 -3.56 -9.99 -0.99
CA PRO A 15 -4.92 -10.35 -0.62
C PRO A 15 -5.80 -9.10 -0.36
N PRO A 16 -6.99 -9.00 -0.99
CA PRO A 16 -7.83 -7.81 -0.92
C PRO A 16 -8.24 -7.46 0.52
N GLU A 17 -8.54 -8.48 1.33
CA GLU A 17 -8.90 -8.31 2.74
C GLU A 17 -7.76 -7.71 3.57
N ARG A 18 -6.50 -8.00 3.20
CA ARG A 18 -5.34 -7.41 3.86
C ARG A 18 -5.13 -5.98 3.41
N LEU A 19 -5.33 -5.68 2.13
CA LEU A 19 -5.26 -4.31 1.62
C LEU A 19 -6.35 -3.40 2.21
N GLN A 20 -7.55 -3.94 2.41
CA GLN A 20 -8.64 -3.28 3.14
C GLN A 20 -8.19 -2.92 4.56
N ARG A 21 -7.54 -3.83 5.28
CA ARG A 21 -6.97 -3.55 6.63
C ARG A 21 -5.95 -2.43 6.60
N CYS A 22 -5.03 -2.42 5.62
CA CYS A 22 -4.06 -1.33 5.46
C CYS A 22 -4.77 0.02 5.34
N ARG A 23 -5.76 0.10 4.44
CA ARG A 23 -6.51 1.34 4.18
C ARG A 23 -7.34 1.79 5.37
N SER A 24 -7.93 0.86 6.12
CA SER A 24 -8.67 1.17 7.34
C SER A 24 -7.76 1.69 8.45
N ALA A 25 -6.59 1.08 8.64
CA ALA A 25 -5.61 1.51 9.65
C ALA A 25 -5.08 2.93 9.41
N CYS A 26 -4.99 3.36 8.15
CA CYS A 26 -4.45 4.67 7.76
C CYS A 26 -5.51 5.64 7.22
N ALA A 27 -6.77 5.48 7.61
CA ALA A 27 -7.85 6.17 6.91
C ALA A 27 -7.80 7.71 6.94
N ALA A 28 -7.27 8.28 8.02
CA ALA A 28 -7.09 9.73 8.14
C ALA A 28 -5.94 10.26 7.29
N VAL A 29 -4.85 9.49 7.14
CA VAL A 29 -3.64 9.90 6.42
C VAL A 29 -3.79 9.66 4.92
N TRP A 30 -4.43 8.56 4.53
CA TRP A 30 -4.65 8.17 3.14
C TRP A 30 -5.93 8.79 2.59
N ASN A 31 -6.12 10.08 2.83
CA ASN A 31 -7.33 10.81 2.48
C ASN A 31 -7.01 12.01 1.56
N PRO A 32 -7.52 12.05 0.32
CA PRO A 32 -8.29 10.99 -0.35
C PRO A 32 -7.43 9.79 -0.76
N SER A 33 -8.08 8.64 -0.95
CA SER A 33 -7.51 7.47 -1.62
C SER A 33 -8.18 7.24 -2.96
N HIS A 34 -7.38 7.07 -4.01
CA HIS A 34 -7.87 6.78 -5.36
C HIS A 34 -7.51 5.34 -5.74
N PHE A 35 -8.51 4.50 -5.94
CA PHE A 35 -8.36 3.12 -6.38
C PHE A 35 -8.40 3.07 -7.89
N THR A 36 -7.35 2.54 -8.51
CA THR A 36 -7.27 2.38 -9.97
C THR A 36 -7.33 0.91 -10.35
N GLY A 37 -7.65 0.65 -11.60
CA GLY A 37 -7.81 -0.69 -12.14
C GLY A 37 -8.42 -0.65 -13.53
N THR A 38 -8.42 -1.80 -14.19
CA THR A 38 -9.15 -2.03 -15.44
C THR A 38 -10.57 -2.50 -15.14
N THR A 39 -11.50 -2.38 -16.09
CA THR A 39 -12.90 -2.79 -15.91
C THR A 39 -13.09 -4.20 -15.32
N PRO A 40 -12.31 -5.24 -15.72
CA PRO A 40 -12.38 -6.57 -15.10
C PRO A 40 -12.02 -6.62 -13.61
N GLU A 41 -11.42 -5.57 -13.06
CA GLU A 41 -10.99 -5.46 -11.66
C GLU A 41 -12.00 -4.67 -10.82
N GLN A 42 -13.16 -4.31 -11.38
CA GLN A 42 -14.21 -3.57 -10.67
C GLN A 42 -14.68 -4.30 -9.42
N GLU A 43 -14.95 -5.60 -9.52
CA GLU A 43 -15.40 -6.40 -8.36
C GLU A 43 -14.31 -6.48 -7.27
N LEU A 44 -13.04 -6.60 -7.67
CA LEU A 44 -11.91 -6.60 -6.76
C LEU A 44 -11.85 -5.28 -5.98
N VAL A 45 -11.87 -4.14 -6.67
CA VAL A 45 -11.83 -2.82 -6.04
C VAL A 45 -13.07 -2.59 -5.18
N THR A 46 -14.26 -2.97 -5.64
CA THR A 46 -15.49 -2.89 -4.86
C THR A 46 -15.35 -3.67 -3.55
N SER A 47 -14.84 -4.90 -3.58
CA SER A 47 -14.64 -5.71 -2.36
C SER A 47 -13.66 -5.10 -1.36
N ILE A 48 -12.64 -4.38 -1.84
CA ILE A 48 -11.70 -3.69 -0.95
C ILE A 48 -12.36 -2.46 -0.34
N CYS A 49 -13.13 -1.71 -1.14
CA CYS A 49 -13.78 -0.47 -0.70
C CYS A 49 -15.03 -0.71 0.16
N GLN A 50 -15.52 -1.94 0.28
CA GLN A 50 -16.65 -2.30 1.14
C GLN A 50 -16.40 -1.81 2.57
N ASP A 51 -17.45 -1.23 3.17
CA ASP A 51 -17.49 -0.73 4.56
C ASP A 51 -16.49 0.40 4.90
N MET A 52 -15.88 1.03 3.89
CA MET A 52 -15.02 2.19 4.11
C MET A 52 -15.82 3.50 4.21
N ASN A 53 -15.91 4.07 5.43
CA ASN A 53 -16.53 5.37 5.70
C ASN A 53 -15.70 6.60 5.23
N ALA A 54 -14.49 6.38 4.70
CA ALA A 54 -13.56 7.46 4.32
C ALA A 54 -13.58 7.71 2.80
N ALA A 55 -13.08 8.88 2.35
CA ALA A 55 -13.08 9.28 0.93
C ALA A 55 -12.15 8.39 0.07
N SER A 56 -12.68 7.21 -0.28
CA SER A 56 -12.11 6.23 -1.19
C SER A 56 -12.86 6.33 -2.52
N HIS A 57 -12.15 6.74 -3.57
CA HIS A 57 -12.72 6.94 -4.89
C HIS A 57 -12.27 5.82 -5.82
N SER A 58 -13.22 5.05 -6.36
CA SER A 58 -12.95 4.11 -7.45
C SER A 58 -12.82 4.88 -8.76
N LEU A 59 -11.69 4.72 -9.43
CA LEU A 59 -11.39 5.22 -10.79
C LEU A 59 -11.20 4.04 -11.78
N VAL A 60 -11.71 2.87 -11.43
CA VAL A 60 -11.60 1.65 -12.25
C VAL A 60 -12.24 1.86 -13.62
N GLY A 61 -11.47 1.62 -14.68
CA GLY A 61 -11.94 1.81 -16.06
C GLY A 61 -12.25 3.26 -16.43
N CYS A 62 -11.96 4.24 -15.57
CA CYS A 62 -12.25 5.65 -15.80
C CYS A 62 -11.08 6.41 -16.43
N LEU A 63 -9.88 5.83 -16.44
CA LEU A 63 -8.65 6.50 -16.84
C LEU A 63 -8.08 5.86 -18.11
N SER A 64 -7.74 6.69 -19.08
CA SER A 64 -6.78 6.34 -20.12
C SER A 64 -5.38 6.17 -19.54
N LEU A 65 -4.44 5.62 -20.33
CA LEU A 65 -3.05 5.49 -19.90
C LEU A 65 -2.42 6.85 -19.54
N GLY A 66 -2.70 7.89 -20.34
CA GLY A 66 -2.19 9.24 -20.09
C GLY A 66 -2.75 9.86 -18.81
N GLU A 67 -4.05 9.65 -18.54
CA GLU A 67 -4.69 10.14 -17.30
C GLU A 67 -4.20 9.39 -16.07
N LEU A 68 -3.93 8.07 -16.18
CA LEU A 68 -3.28 7.32 -15.11
C LEU A 68 -1.89 7.87 -14.82
N THR A 69 -1.09 8.15 -15.85
CA THR A 69 0.24 8.77 -15.69
C THR A 69 0.14 10.12 -14.99
N ALA A 70 -0.78 11.00 -15.42
CA ALA A 70 -0.99 12.31 -14.79
C ALA A 70 -1.46 12.19 -13.33
N LEU A 71 -2.34 11.22 -13.03
CA LEU A 71 -2.77 10.94 -11.66
C LEU A 71 -1.59 10.50 -10.78
N LEU A 72 -0.71 9.64 -11.31
CA LEU A 72 0.47 9.16 -10.58
C LEU A 72 1.48 10.29 -10.35
N ASP A 73 1.76 11.11 -11.36
CA ASP A 73 2.66 12.28 -11.26
C ASP A 73 2.25 13.24 -10.13
N LEU A 74 0.94 13.42 -9.91
CA LEU A 74 0.39 14.23 -8.81
C LEU A 74 0.24 13.48 -7.48
N ALA A 75 0.39 12.15 -7.49
CA ALA A 75 0.19 11.34 -6.30
C ALA A 75 1.42 11.43 -5.37
N PRO A 76 1.21 11.56 -4.04
CA PRO A 76 2.33 11.54 -3.10
C PRO A 76 2.88 10.13 -2.87
N LEU A 77 2.14 9.09 -3.27
CA LEU A 77 2.50 7.68 -3.10
C LEU A 77 1.59 6.79 -3.96
N LEU A 78 2.18 5.76 -4.58
CA LEU A 78 1.48 4.60 -5.11
C LEU A 78 1.69 3.38 -4.19
N ILE A 79 0.60 2.68 -3.85
CA ILE A 79 0.64 1.32 -3.29
C ILE A 79 0.09 0.36 -4.34
N SER A 80 0.87 -0.62 -4.79
CA SER A 80 0.44 -1.52 -5.86
C SER A 80 1.12 -2.88 -5.82
N ASN A 81 0.49 -3.89 -6.44
CA ASN A 81 1.22 -5.08 -6.86
C ASN A 81 2.20 -4.73 -7.98
N ASN A 82 3.30 -5.48 -8.12
CA ASN A 82 4.27 -5.29 -9.20
C ASN A 82 3.64 -5.50 -10.60
N THR A 83 3.17 -4.40 -11.19
CA THR A 83 2.38 -4.32 -12.43
C THR A 83 2.69 -3.00 -13.16
N GLY A 84 2.11 -2.80 -14.35
CA GLY A 84 2.35 -1.60 -15.17
C GLY A 84 2.36 -0.25 -14.41
N PRO A 85 1.37 0.03 -13.53
CA PRO A 85 1.35 1.25 -12.72
C PRO A 85 2.61 1.50 -11.89
N VAL A 86 3.29 0.47 -11.38
CA VAL A 86 4.55 0.61 -10.64
C VAL A 86 5.64 1.24 -11.52
N HIS A 87 5.74 0.80 -12.78
CA HIS A 87 6.73 1.34 -13.71
C HIS A 87 6.39 2.74 -14.18
N ILE A 88 5.09 3.04 -14.37
CA ILE A 88 4.62 4.39 -14.71
C ILE A 88 4.93 5.35 -13.56
N ALA A 89 4.62 4.97 -12.32
CA ALA A 89 4.93 5.74 -11.12
C ALA A 89 6.42 6.04 -11.00
N ALA A 90 7.28 5.03 -11.22
CA ALA A 90 8.72 5.24 -11.24
C ALA A 90 9.17 6.23 -12.32
N ALA A 91 8.59 6.16 -13.53
CA ALA A 91 8.93 7.04 -14.63
C ALA A 91 8.56 8.52 -14.39
N VAL A 92 7.54 8.79 -13.57
CA VAL A 92 7.13 10.15 -13.17
C VAL A 92 7.59 10.53 -11.76
N GLY A 93 8.45 9.73 -11.13
CA GLY A 93 9.06 10.05 -9.84
C GLY A 93 8.16 9.86 -8.62
N THR A 94 6.99 9.23 -8.76
CA THR A 94 6.08 8.93 -7.66
C THR A 94 6.65 7.84 -6.75
N PRO A 95 6.76 8.05 -5.43
CA PRO A 95 7.19 7.00 -4.51
C PRO A 95 6.28 5.75 -4.57
N VAL A 96 6.86 4.57 -4.39
CA VAL A 96 6.14 3.29 -4.56
C VAL A 96 6.30 2.34 -3.37
N VAL A 97 5.18 1.88 -2.81
CA VAL A 97 5.14 0.61 -2.08
C VAL A 97 4.75 -0.49 -3.07
N ASP A 98 5.72 -1.34 -3.41
CA ASP A 98 5.59 -2.41 -4.40
C ASP A 98 5.40 -3.76 -3.69
N LEU A 99 4.19 -4.31 -3.76
CA LEU A 99 3.83 -5.61 -3.23
C LEU A 99 4.24 -6.67 -4.26
N TYR A 100 5.38 -7.32 -4.02
CA TYR A 100 6.05 -8.08 -5.05
C TYR A 100 6.08 -9.61 -4.83
N ALA A 101 5.48 -10.37 -5.75
CA ALA A 101 5.49 -11.84 -5.71
C ALA A 101 6.80 -12.51 -6.17
N LEU A 102 7.96 -11.84 -6.03
CA LEU A 102 9.30 -12.42 -6.27
C LEU A 102 9.50 -13.04 -7.66
N THR A 103 9.03 -12.40 -8.73
CA THR A 103 9.07 -13.00 -10.08
C THR A 103 10.40 -12.75 -10.81
N ASN A 104 10.80 -11.48 -11.00
CA ASN A 104 12.04 -11.06 -11.63
C ASN A 104 12.67 -9.87 -10.87
N PRO A 105 13.79 -10.03 -10.15
CA PRO A 105 14.39 -8.95 -9.37
C PRO A 105 14.76 -7.70 -10.18
N GLN A 106 14.84 -7.77 -11.52
CA GLN A 106 15.09 -6.61 -12.38
C GLN A 106 13.85 -5.72 -12.58
N HIS A 107 12.66 -6.16 -12.19
CA HIS A 107 11.39 -5.43 -12.42
C HIS A 107 10.93 -4.62 -11.20
N THR A 108 11.81 -4.34 -10.25
CA THR A 108 11.51 -3.42 -9.14
C THR A 108 11.40 -1.97 -9.63
N PRO A 109 10.79 -1.05 -8.86
CA PRO A 109 10.75 0.37 -9.23
C PRO A 109 12.15 0.93 -9.53
N TRP A 110 12.30 1.61 -10.66
CA TRP A 110 13.59 2.12 -11.14
C TRP A 110 13.86 3.53 -10.60
N GLU A 111 14.95 3.71 -9.86
CA GLU A 111 15.49 5.02 -9.42
C GLU A 111 14.50 5.99 -8.76
N VAL A 112 13.48 5.47 -8.07
CA VAL A 112 12.48 6.24 -7.33
C VAL A 112 12.45 5.79 -5.86
N PRO A 113 12.12 6.64 -4.88
CA PRO A 113 11.91 6.19 -3.49
C PRO A 113 10.89 5.05 -3.45
N ASN A 114 11.30 3.90 -2.95
CA ASN A 114 10.42 2.73 -2.93
C ASN A 114 10.66 1.80 -1.73
N ARG A 115 9.68 0.92 -1.52
CA ARG A 115 9.73 -0.24 -0.64
C ARG A 115 9.16 -1.43 -1.39
N VAL A 116 10.02 -2.40 -1.71
CA VAL A 116 9.61 -3.67 -2.30
C VAL A 116 9.32 -4.65 -1.17
N LEU A 117 8.07 -5.04 -1.01
CA LEU A 117 7.59 -5.88 0.09
C LEU A 117 7.21 -7.27 -0.41
N PHE A 118 7.78 -8.27 0.23
CA PHE A 118 7.54 -9.68 -0.06
C PHE A 118 7.87 -10.54 1.16
N HIS A 119 7.36 -11.76 1.18
CA HIS A 119 7.84 -12.82 2.06
C HIS A 119 8.70 -13.80 1.26
N ASP A 120 9.92 -14.06 1.73
CA ASP A 120 10.83 -15.00 1.04
C ASP A 120 10.27 -16.42 1.10
N VAL A 121 10.33 -17.14 0.00
CA VAL A 121 9.75 -18.48 -0.15
C VAL A 121 10.66 -19.37 -0.99
N PRO A 122 10.70 -20.70 -0.75
CA PRO A 122 11.51 -21.61 -1.56
C PRO A 122 11.16 -21.60 -3.06
N CYS A 123 9.88 -21.36 -3.38
CA CYS A 123 9.38 -21.32 -4.76
C CYS A 123 9.56 -19.96 -5.46
N ARG A 124 10.41 -19.06 -4.95
CA ARG A 124 10.69 -17.73 -5.53
C ARG A 124 11.20 -17.84 -6.99
N ILE A 125 11.18 -16.73 -7.72
CA ILE A 125 11.45 -16.68 -9.18
C ILE A 125 10.36 -17.47 -9.94
N CYS A 126 9.12 -17.36 -9.47
CA CYS A 126 7.96 -18.03 -10.04
C CYS A 126 7.24 -17.13 -11.05
N TYR A 127 6.98 -17.64 -12.25
CA TYR A 127 6.30 -16.92 -13.33
C TYR A 127 4.85 -17.36 -13.55
N LYS A 128 4.32 -18.26 -12.71
CA LYS A 128 2.96 -18.81 -12.88
C LYS A 128 1.90 -17.78 -12.52
N SER A 129 0.84 -17.68 -13.34
CA SER A 129 -0.28 -16.75 -13.10
C SER A 129 -1.19 -17.16 -11.94
N ILE A 130 -1.21 -18.46 -11.61
CA ILE A 130 -1.91 -19.04 -10.46
C ILE A 130 -0.83 -19.76 -9.65
N CYS A 131 -0.88 -19.64 -8.31
CA CYS A 131 0.12 -20.27 -7.44
C CYS A 131 -0.01 -21.79 -7.53
N PRO A 132 1.03 -22.53 -8.00
CA PRO A 132 0.95 -23.99 -8.13
C PRO A 132 0.85 -24.69 -6.76
N GLU A 133 1.42 -24.07 -5.73
CA GLU A 133 1.38 -24.56 -4.36
C GLU A 133 0.10 -24.17 -3.61
N GLY A 134 -0.76 -23.32 -4.19
CA GLY A 134 -2.04 -22.88 -3.62
C GLY A 134 -1.96 -21.98 -2.38
N HIS A 135 -0.79 -21.74 -1.80
CA HIS A 135 -0.65 -21.03 -0.53
C HIS A 135 -0.43 -19.50 -0.64
N TYR A 136 0.06 -19.01 -1.79
CA TYR A 136 0.28 -17.57 -2.05
C TYR A 136 1.16 -16.84 -1.02
N HIS A 137 2.04 -17.55 -0.33
CA HIS A 137 2.78 -17.06 0.85
C HIS A 137 3.68 -15.87 0.54
N CYS A 138 4.21 -15.76 -0.68
CA CYS A 138 5.07 -14.64 -1.10
C CYS A 138 4.43 -13.26 -0.87
N LEU A 139 3.09 -13.17 -0.92
CA LEU A 139 2.32 -11.96 -0.63
C LEU A 139 1.38 -12.13 0.57
N ARG A 140 0.81 -13.32 0.78
CA ARG A 140 -0.12 -13.57 1.89
C ARG A 140 0.52 -13.42 3.27
N LEU A 141 1.83 -13.63 3.39
CA LEU A 141 2.56 -13.47 4.65
C LEU A 141 3.21 -12.08 4.79
N VAL A 142 2.95 -11.16 3.86
CA VAL A 142 3.25 -9.74 4.05
C VAL A 142 2.13 -9.14 4.89
N GLU A 143 2.43 -8.75 6.12
CA GLU A 143 1.44 -8.24 7.06
C GLU A 143 1.01 -6.80 6.72
N PRO A 144 -0.28 -6.43 6.90
CA PRO A 144 -0.80 -5.09 6.63
C PRO A 144 0.00 -3.97 7.31
N GLU A 145 0.48 -4.24 8.52
CA GLU A 145 1.27 -3.32 9.33
C GLU A 145 2.57 -2.95 8.62
N THR A 146 3.25 -3.93 8.00
CA THR A 146 4.47 -3.68 7.21
C THR A 146 4.19 -2.80 5.99
N VAL A 147 3.04 -2.97 5.34
CA VAL A 147 2.61 -2.12 4.21
C VAL A 147 2.33 -0.70 4.67
N VAL A 148 1.66 -0.55 5.81
CA VAL A 148 1.34 0.73 6.43
C VAL A 148 2.61 1.49 6.84
N GLU A 149 3.52 0.82 7.53
CA GLU A 149 4.81 1.40 7.96
C GLU A 149 5.61 1.90 6.76
N ALA A 150 5.78 1.06 5.73
CA ALA A 150 6.46 1.42 4.49
C ALA A 150 5.83 2.65 3.81
N ALA A 151 4.50 2.71 3.76
CA ALA A 151 3.78 3.83 3.16
C ALA A 151 3.98 5.14 3.96
N LEU A 152 3.92 5.07 5.29
CA LEU A 152 4.12 6.23 6.16
C LEU A 152 5.56 6.76 6.09
N GLU A 153 6.56 5.86 6.05
CA GLU A 153 7.96 6.24 5.85
C GLU A 153 8.16 7.02 4.54
N LEU A 154 7.63 6.52 3.42
CA LEU A 154 7.77 7.17 2.12
C LEU A 154 7.05 8.52 2.08
N LEU A 155 5.86 8.62 2.68
CA LEU A 155 5.11 9.88 2.78
C LEU A 155 5.88 10.95 3.59
N GLN A 156 6.57 10.54 4.67
CA GLN A 156 7.40 11.46 5.48
C GLN A 156 8.65 11.94 4.73
N GLN A 157 9.27 11.08 3.90
CA GLN A 157 10.42 11.44 3.07
C GLN A 157 10.05 12.46 1.99
N GLY A 158 8.88 12.29 1.34
CA GLY A 158 8.37 13.25 0.35
C GLY A 158 8.11 14.63 0.95
N GLN A 159 7.65 14.70 2.21
CA GLN A 159 7.44 15.97 2.92
C GLN A 159 8.74 16.70 3.25
N HIS A 160 9.86 15.98 3.44
CA HIS A 160 11.18 16.60 3.67
C HIS A 160 11.86 17.08 2.39
N GLY A 161 11.51 16.51 1.22
CA GLY A 161 11.99 16.96 -0.09
C GLY A 161 11.21 18.15 -0.66
N TYR A 162 9.97 18.34 -0.23
CA TYR A 162 9.08 19.42 -0.65
C TYR A 162 9.13 20.61 0.34
N CYS A 163 10.31 21.17 0.56
CA CYS A 163 10.46 22.45 1.27
C CYS A 163 9.96 23.62 0.40
N VAL A 164 8.67 23.63 0.08
CA VAL A 164 7.93 24.81 -0.38
C VAL A 164 6.61 24.89 0.40
N GLY A 165 6.69 25.47 1.60
CA GLY A 165 5.62 26.35 2.12
C GLY A 165 4.34 25.78 2.73
N ALA A 166 4.17 24.48 2.97
CA ALA A 166 2.96 23.97 3.63
C ALA A 166 3.27 23.11 4.87
N THR A 167 3.21 23.72 6.05
CA THR A 167 3.29 23.04 7.35
C THR A 167 2.03 22.19 7.55
N VAL A 168 2.13 20.87 7.42
CA VAL A 168 1.10 19.94 7.92
C VAL A 168 1.49 19.56 9.35
N ALA A 169 0.74 20.06 10.32
CA ALA A 169 0.89 19.67 11.72
C ALA A 169 0.40 18.23 11.90
N ILE A 170 1.32 17.31 12.19
CA ILE A 170 0.96 15.94 12.60
C ILE A 170 0.57 16.01 14.08
N ALA A 171 -0.69 15.74 14.40
CA ALA A 171 -1.15 15.58 15.77
C ALA A 171 -0.51 14.31 16.37
N THR A 172 0.48 14.49 17.24
CA THR A 172 1.04 13.41 18.05
C THR A 172 0.04 13.03 19.14
N SER A 173 -0.61 11.88 19.03
CA SER A 173 -1.40 11.31 20.13
C SER A 173 -0.48 11.00 21.32
N PRO A 174 -0.83 11.39 22.56
CA PRO A 174 0.00 11.14 23.73
C PRO A 174 -0.07 9.66 24.15
N LYS A 175 1.10 9.12 24.50
CA LYS A 175 1.31 7.81 25.10
C LYS A 175 0.40 7.61 26.32
N LEU A 176 -0.31 6.49 26.38
CA LEU A 176 -0.91 5.95 27.60
C LEU A 176 0.20 5.52 28.57
N LEU A 177 0.62 6.43 29.45
CA LEU A 177 1.28 6.08 30.70
C LEU A 177 0.19 5.99 31.76
N ASN A 178 -0.19 4.77 32.16
CA ASN A 178 -0.96 4.59 33.39
C ASN A 178 0.00 4.13 34.49
N THR A 179 0.36 5.06 35.36
CA THR A 179 0.96 4.81 36.66
C THR A 179 -0.15 4.62 37.68
N SER A 180 -0.17 3.51 38.40
CA SER A 180 -0.90 3.41 39.67
C SER A 180 -0.07 2.58 40.64
N SER A 181 0.63 3.29 41.52
CA SER A 181 1.23 2.75 42.74
C SER A 181 0.31 3.05 43.91
N GLN A 182 0.49 2.26 44.97
CA GLN A 182 -0.04 2.35 46.34
C GLN A 182 -1.36 1.61 46.61
N SER A 183 -1.56 0.90 47.72
CA SER A 183 -0.68 0.36 48.77
C SER A 183 -1.55 -0.39 49.79
N LEU A 184 -0.97 -1.40 50.44
CA LEU A 184 -1.19 -1.82 51.85
C LEU A 184 -2.57 -2.37 52.27
N LEU A 185 -2.58 -3.65 52.63
CA LEU A 185 -3.15 -4.10 53.91
C LEU A 185 -2.21 -5.12 54.57
N LYS A 186 -1.75 -4.77 55.78
CA LYS A 186 -1.17 -5.67 56.78
C LYS A 186 -2.30 -6.50 57.44
N VAL A 187 -1.96 -7.65 58.02
CA VAL A 187 -2.13 -7.99 59.46
C VAL A 187 -2.24 -9.52 59.67
N VAL A 188 -1.39 -10.00 60.59
CA VAL A 188 -1.13 -11.34 61.19
C VAL A 188 -0.42 -12.38 60.32
#